data_AF-R1G0G0-F1
#
_entry.id   AF-R1G0G0-F1
#
_cell.length_a   1.000
_cell.length_b   1.000
_cell.length_c   1.000
_cell.angle_alpha   90.00
_cell.angle_beta   90.00
_cell.angle_gamma   90.00
#
_symmetry.space_group_name_H-M   'P 1'
#
loop_
_entity.id
_entity.type
_entity.pdbx_description
1 polymer ?
#
loop_
_entity_poly.entity_id
_entity_poly.type
_entity_poly.pdbx_seq_one_letter_code
_entity_poly.pdbx_strand_id
1 'polypeptide(L)' 'MADALADGDLAQPARRTRRDGSRPSLRWILVHMVEEYSRHNGHADLIRESIDGRTGE' A
#
# COMPACT_ATOMS: atom_id res chain seq x y z
N MET A 1 -9.47 -5.96 10.77
CA MET A 1 -8.03 -5.67 10.54
C MET A 1 -7.31 -5.40 11.85
N ALA A 2 -7.96 -4.70 12.80
CA ALA A 2 -7.46 -4.51 14.16
C ALA A 2 -7.15 -5.82 14.91
N ASP A 3 -7.99 -6.85 14.80
CA ASP A 3 -7.76 -8.13 15.51
C ASP A 3 -6.51 -8.90 15.04
N ALA A 4 -6.10 -8.73 13.77
CA ALA A 4 -4.86 -9.33 13.27
C ALA A 4 -3.60 -8.64 13.79
N LEU A 5 -3.73 -7.40 14.26
CA LEU A 5 -2.65 -6.59 14.84
C LEU A 5 -2.54 -6.78 16.36
N ALA A 6 -3.61 -7.24 17.03
CA ALA A 6 -3.65 -7.47 18.48
C ALA A 6 -2.97 -8.77 18.91
N ASP A 7 -3.10 -9.85 18.12
CA ASP A 7 -2.58 -11.20 18.46
C ASP A 7 -1.47 -11.72 17.53
N GLY A 8 -1.20 -11.07 16.38
CA GLY A 8 -0.40 -11.65 15.29
C GLY A 8 0.95 -10.98 15.01
N ASP A 9 2.00 -11.79 14.83
CA ASP A 9 3.30 -11.34 14.32
C ASP A 9 3.19 -10.85 12.87
N LEU A 10 3.80 -9.70 12.55
CA LEU A 10 3.87 -9.17 11.19
C LEU A 10 4.65 -10.07 10.21
N ALA A 11 5.46 -11.01 10.70
CA ALA A 11 6.10 -12.02 9.87
C ALA A 11 5.11 -13.09 9.35
N GLN A 12 3.90 -13.16 9.90
CA GLN A 12 2.92 -14.17 9.50
C GLN A 12 2.60 -14.10 8.00
N PRO A 13 2.56 -15.25 7.29
CA PRO A 13 2.26 -15.28 5.88
C PRO A 13 0.79 -14.97 5.62
N ALA A 14 0.52 -14.28 4.52
CA ALA A 14 -0.83 -14.00 4.08
C ALA A 14 -1.65 -15.28 3.92
N ARG A 15 -2.95 -15.20 4.22
CA ARG A 15 -3.88 -16.31 3.96
C ARG A 15 -3.99 -16.62 2.46
N ARG A 16 -3.87 -15.60 1.61
CA ARG A 16 -3.97 -15.71 0.16
C ARG A 16 -2.58 -15.86 -0.47
N THR A 17 -2.49 -16.81 -1.39
CA THR A 17 -1.32 -16.99 -2.25
C THR A 17 -1.39 -16.06 -3.46
N ARG A 18 -0.25 -15.50 -3.83
CA ARG A 18 -0.08 -14.71 -5.06
C ARG A 18 -0.14 -15.61 -6.30
N ARG A 19 -0.22 -14.97 -7.47
CA ARG A 19 -0.23 -15.68 -8.77
C ARG A 19 1.05 -16.50 -8.99
N ASP A 20 2.17 -16.08 -8.40
CA ASP A 20 3.47 -16.75 -8.48
C ASP A 20 3.66 -17.87 -7.43
N GLY A 21 2.63 -18.20 -6.65
CA GLY A 21 2.71 -19.21 -5.59
C GLY A 21 3.29 -18.69 -4.26
N SER A 22 3.74 -17.45 -4.18
CA SER A 22 4.30 -16.87 -2.94
C SER A 22 3.21 -16.42 -1.96
N ARG A 23 3.53 -16.44 -0.66
CA ARG A 23 2.67 -15.94 0.43
C ARG A 23 3.42 -14.82 1.16
N PRO A 24 3.21 -13.54 0.78
CA PRO A 24 3.93 -12.44 1.41
C PRO A 24 3.57 -12.32 2.89
N SER A 25 4.48 -11.81 3.71
CA SER A 25 4.17 -11.53 5.12
C SER A 25 3.20 -10.35 5.25
N LEU A 26 2.53 -10.25 6.40
CA LEU A 26 1.69 -9.09 6.70
C LEU A 26 2.50 -7.79 6.67
N ARG A 27 3.76 -7.82 7.15
CA ARG A 27 4.69 -6.69 7.03
C ARG A 27 4.87 -6.26 5.58
N TRP A 28 5.15 -7.21 4.69
CA TRP A 28 5.33 -6.91 3.27
C TRP A 28 4.07 -6.27 2.69
N ILE A 29 2.88 -6.80 3.02
CA ILE A 29 1.61 -6.27 2.54
C ILE A 29 1.40 -4.83 2.99
N LEU A 30 1.64 -4.53 4.26
CA LEU A 30 1.42 -3.19 4.81
C LEU A 30 2.36 -2.16 4.16
N VAL A 31 3.65 -2.48 4.03
CA VAL A 31 4.61 -1.59 3.36
C VAL A 31 4.20 -1.37 1.90
N HIS A 32 3.80 -2.43 1.19
CA HIS A 32 3.35 -2.32 -0.19
C HIS A 32 2.09 -1.45 -0.33
N MET A 33 1.14 -1.53 0.60
CA MET A 33 -0.05 -0.68 0.61
C MET A 33 0.30 0.81 0.78
N VAL A 34 1.28 1.13 1.63
CA VAL A 34 1.75 2.51 1.82
C VAL A 34 2.41 3.04 0.56
N GLU A 35 3.26 2.24 -0.08
CA GLU A 35 3.91 2.58 -1.35
C GLU A 35 2.88 2.83 -2.44
N GLU A 36 1.92 1.92 -2.61
CA GLU A 36 0.90 2.03 -3.64
C GLU A 36 -0.03 3.23 -3.39
N TYR A 37 -0.34 3.54 -2.13
CA TYR A 37 -1.08 4.74 -1.78
C TYR A 37 -0.31 6.03 -2.14
N SER A 38 1.00 6.04 -1.87
CA SER A 38 1.87 7.18 -2.21
C SER A 38 1.95 7.40 -3.73
N ARG A 39 2.01 6.33 -4.52
CA ARG A 39 1.98 6.40 -5.99
C ARG A 39 0.66 6.97 -6.51
N HIS A 40 -0.47 6.51 -5.97
CA HIS A 40 -1.77 7.06 -6.33
C HIS A 40 -1.91 8.54 -5.96
N ASN A 41 -1.42 8.94 -4.78
CA ASN A 41 -1.41 10.33 -4.38
C ASN A 41 -0.57 11.19 -5.33
N GLY A 42 0.60 10.71 -5.77
CA GLY A 42 1.39 11.40 -6.79
C GLY A 42 0.64 11.56 -8.12
N HIS A 43 -0.07 10.53 -8.58
CA HIS A 43 -0.91 10.65 -9.78
C HIS A 43 -2.07 11.64 -9.59
N ALA A 44 -2.72 11.61 -8.44
CA ALA A 44 -3.80 12.54 -8.11
C ALA A 44 -3.29 13.99 -8.02
N ASP A 45 -2.07 14.17 -7.53
CA ASP A 45 -1.42 15.48 -7.46
C ASP A 45 -1.13 16.02 -8.86
N LEU A 46 -0.58 15.22 -9.78
CA LEU A 46 -0.40 15.63 -11.18
C LEU A 46 -1.72 16.04 -11.85
N ILE A 47 -2.81 15.32 -11.57
CA ILE A 47 -4.15 15.69 -12.07
C ILE A 47 -4.60 17.02 -11.46
N ARG A 48 -4.46 17.18 -10.14
CA ARG A 48 -4.77 18.44 -9.45
C ARG A 48 -3.98 19.62 -10.03
N GLU A 49 -2.67 19.48 -10.21
CA GLU A 49 -1.80 20.50 -10.79
C GLU A 49 -2.23 20.88 -12.22
N SER A 50 -2.62 19.89 -13.02
CA SER A 50 -3.11 20.12 -14.39
C SER A 50 -4.42 20.92 -14.43
N ILE A 51 -5.26 20.79 -13.41
CA ILE A 51 -6.53 21.51 -13.29
C ILE A 51 -6.31 22.92 -12.73
N ASP A 52 -5.49 23.04 -11.69
CA ASP A 52 -5.29 24.30 -10.96
C ASP A 52 -4.25 25.23 -11.63
N GLY A 53 -3.49 24.73 -12.61
CA GLY A 53 -2.40 25.46 -13.28
C GLY A 53 -1.24 25.82 -12.34
N ARG A 54 -1.19 25.19 -11.15
CA ARG A 54 -0.19 25.40 -10.11
C ARG A 54 0.53 24.08 -9.86
N THR A 55 1.81 24.05 -10.18
CA THR A 55 2.75 23.01 -9.75
C THR A 55 3.11 23.20 -8.28
N GLY A 56 3.35 22.11 -7.55
CA GLY A 56 3.73 22.10 -6.14
C GLY A 56 4.95 22.99 -5.83
N GLU A 57 4.98 23.55 -4.62
CA GLU A 57 6.09 24.37 -4.09
C GLU A 57 7.43 23.63 -4.00
#